data_AF-A0A1M6SE57-F1
#
_entry.id   AF-A0A1M6SE57-F1
#
_cell.length_a   1.000
_cell.length_b   1.000
_cell.length_c   1.000
_cell.angle_alpha   90.00
_cell.angle_beta   90.00
_cell.angle_gamma   90.00
#
_symmetry.space_group_name_H-M   'P 1'
#
loop_
_entity.id
_entity.type
_entity.pdbx_description
1 polymer ?
#
loop_
_entity_poly.entity_id
_entity_poly.type
_entity_poly.pdbx_seq_one_letter_code
_entity_poly.pdbx_strand_id
1 'polypeptide(L)' 'MEILRYIVNILCFLALFITLEVVWTNVKNHWQNKNLLSCAEYIIGGITVLLVLIAISDAANSMLL' A
#
# COMPACT_ATOMS: atom_id res chain seq x y z
N MET A 1 -9.67 -22.46 5.25
CA MET A 1 -9.54 -21.98 3.86
C MET A 1 -8.14 -21.41 3.61
N GLU A 2 -7.10 -22.24 3.62
CA GLU A 2 -5.73 -21.72 3.49
C GLU A 2 -5.45 -21.10 2.11
N ILE A 3 -6.06 -21.64 1.07
CA ILE A 3 -5.96 -21.12 -0.30
C ILE A 3 -6.47 -19.67 -0.37
N LEU A 4 -7.58 -19.36 0.31
CA LEU A 4 -8.13 -17.99 0.33
C LEU A 4 -7.17 -17.02 1.02
N ARG A 5 -6.56 -17.41 2.14
CA ARG A 5 -5.53 -16.62 2.84
C ARG A 5 -4.34 -16.32 1.91
N TYR A 6 -3.85 -17.33 1.19
CA TYR A 6 -2.74 -17.14 0.25
C TYR A 6 -3.12 -16.19 -0.90
N ILE A 7 -4.32 -16.32 -1.46
CA ILE A 7 -4.82 -15.42 -2.51
C ILE A 7 -4.88 -13.98 -1.98
N VAL A 8 -5.46 -13.74 -0.80
CA VAL A 8 -5.56 -12.41 -0.21
C VAL A 8 -4.16 -11.80 0.01
N ASN A 9 -3.21 -12.58 0.54
CA ASN A 9 -1.86 -12.09 0.78
C ASN A 9 -1.12 -11.75 -0.53
N ILE A 10 -1.29 -12.55 -1.59
CA ILE A 10 -0.73 -12.26 -2.91
C ILE A 10 -1.32 -10.96 -3.48
N LEU A 11 -2.65 -10.78 -3.37
CA LEU A 11 -3.31 -9.56 -3.83
C LEU A 11 -2.84 -8.33 -3.04
N CYS A 12 -2.68 -8.45 -1.72
CA CYS A 12 -2.14 -7.37 -0.89
C CYS A 12 -0.70 -7.02 -1.27
N PHE A 13 0.13 -8.03 -1.58
CA PHE A 13 1.50 -7.81 -2.05
C PHE A 13 1.55 -7.06 -3.39
N LEU A 14 0.72 -7.46 -4.36
CA LEU A 14 0.63 -6.77 -5.65
C LEU A 14 0.15 -5.32 -5.48
N ALA A 15 -0.87 -5.09 -4.65
CA ALA A 15 -1.37 -3.76 -4.34
C ALA A 15 -0.29 -2.87 -3.69
N LEU A 16 0.53 -3.44 -2.79
CA LEU A 16 1.66 -2.73 -2.19
C LEU A 16 2.68 -2.31 -3.24
N PHE A 17 3.05 -3.19 -4.17
CA PHE A 17 4.00 -2.87 -5.24
C PHE A 17 3.51 -1.72 -6.13
N ILE A 18 2.25 -1.78 -6.56
CA ILE A 18 1.62 -0.71 -7.35
C ILE A 18 1.63 0.60 -6.56
N THR A 19 1.30 0.55 -5.27
CA THR A 19 1.29 1.73 -4.39
C THR A 19 2.68 2.34 -4.28
N LEU A 20 3.73 1.53 -4.09
CA LEU A 20 5.11 2.01 -4.02
C LEU A 20 5.54 2.69 -5.32
N GLU A 21 5.18 2.13 -6.48
CA GLU A 21 5.48 2.72 -7.78
C GLU A 21 4.78 4.09 -7.95
N VAL A 22 3.50 4.18 -7.57
CA VAL A 22 2.73 5.43 -7.62
C VAL A 22 3.32 6.48 -6.68
N VAL A 23 3.61 6.12 -5.43
CA VAL A 23 4.21 7.04 -4.45
C VAL A 23 5.58 7.52 -4.94
N TRP A 24 6.44 6.60 -5.38
CA TRP A 24 7.78 6.95 -5.85
C TRP A 24 7.73 7.90 -7.06
N THR A 25 6.91 7.57 -8.05
CA THR A 25 6.78 8.38 -9.27
C THR A 25 6.32 9.80 -8.95
N ASN A 26 5.31 9.95 -8.09
CA ASN A 26 4.77 11.26 -7.75
C ASN A 26 5.70 12.05 -6.81
N VAL A 27 6.30 11.41 -5.80
CA VAL A 27 7.28 12.06 -4.91
C VAL A 27 8.47 12.56 -5.72
N LYS A 28 9.00 11.76 -6.65
CA LYS A 28 10.09 12.18 -7.54
C LYS A 28 9.70 13.42 -8.36
N ASN A 29 8.52 13.41 -8.97
CA ASN A 29 8.04 14.53 -9.79
C ASN A 29 7.84 15.80 -8.95
N HIS A 30 7.21 15.69 -7.78
CA HIS A 30 6.97 16.83 -6.89
C HIS A 30 8.28 17.37 -6.27
N TRP A 31 9.23 16.49 -5.98
CA TRP A 31 10.56 16.88 -5.51
C TRP A 31 11.31 17.72 -6.54
N GLN A 32 11.29 17.31 -7.82
CA GLN A 32 11.89 18.09 -8.91
C GLN A 32 11.25 19.48 -9.05
N ASN A 33 9.94 19.57 -8.78
CA ASN A 33 9.19 20.82 -8.77
C ASN A 33 9.30 21.60 -7.44
N LYS A 34 10.13 21.14 -6.50
CA LYS A 34 10.29 21.70 -5.14
C LYS A 34 8.97 21.83 -4.35
N ASN A 35 7.94 21.05 -4.71
CA ASN A 35 6.66 21.04 -4.01
C ASN A 35 6.68 19.97 -2.92
N LEU A 36 7.22 20.34 -1.75
CA LEU A 36 7.40 19.44 -0.62
C LEU A 36 6.09 19.00 0.04
N LEU A 37 5.06 19.84 -0.02
CA LEU A 37 3.75 19.53 0.57
C LEU A 37 3.10 18.35 -0.17
N SER A 38 3.11 18.38 -1.49
CA SER A 38 2.60 17.25 -2.29
C SER A 38 3.45 15.99 -2.14
N CYS A 39 4.77 16.10 -1.93
CA CYS A 39 5.58 14.93 -1.55
C CYS A 39 5.07 14.28 -0.26
N ALA A 40 4.79 15.07 0.77
CA ALA A 40 4.29 14.57 2.04
C ALA A 40 2.90 13.92 1.89
N GLU A 41 2.01 14.53 1.10
CA GLU A 41 0.67 13.96 0.80
C GLU A 41 0.76 12.56 0.19
N TYR A 42 1.64 12.36 -0.80
CA TYR A 42 1.83 11.04 -1.43
C TYR A 42 2.43 10.02 -0.46
N ILE A 43 3.38 10.42 0.39
CA ILE A 43 3.95 9.52 1.41
C ILE A 43 2.87 9.10 2.41
N ILE A 44 2.06 10.05 2.91
CA ILE A 44 0.96 9.76 3.85
C ILE A 44 -0.09 8.88 3.18
N GLY A 45 -0.45 9.14 1.93
CA GLY A 45 -1.34 8.29 1.14
C GLY A 45 -0.82 6.86 1.04
N GLY A 46 0.47 6.69 0.73
CA GLY A 46 1.13 5.38 0.69
C GLY A 46 1.09 4.63 2.02
N ILE A 47 1.36 5.32 3.13
CA ILE A 47 1.27 4.74 4.48
C ILE A 47 -0.17 4.32 4.79
N THR A 48 -1.15 5.14 4.42
CA THR A 48 -2.57 4.83 4.63
C THR A 48 -2.96 3.55 3.90
N VAL A 49 -2.56 3.40 2.63
CA VAL A 49 -2.81 2.17 1.86
C VAL A 49 -2.12 0.97 2.52
N LEU A 50 -0.87 1.10 2.99
CA LEU A 50 -0.18 0.03 3.71
C LEU A 50 -0.96 -0.44 4.95
N LEU A 51 -1.48 0.49 5.76
CA LEU A 51 -2.29 0.15 6.93
C LEU A 51 -3.58 -0.60 6.56
N VAL A 52 -4.24 -0.20 5.46
CA VAL A 52 -5.42 -0.90 4.94
C VAL A 52 -5.07 -2.32 4.50
N LEU A 53 -3.96 -2.51 3.78
CA LEU A 53 -3.51 -3.83 3.34
C LEU A 53 -3.15 -4.75 4.52
N ILE A 54 -2.54 -4.21 5.58
CA ILE A 54 -2.27 -4.94 6.82
C ILE A 54 -3.59 -5.37 7.47
N ALA A 55 -4.57 -4.48 7.60
CA ALA A 55 -5.86 -4.81 8.19
C ALA A 55 -6.62 -5.87 7.38
N ILE A 56 -6.57 -5.84 6.05
CA ILE A 56 -7.18 -6.86 5.18
C ILE A 56 -6.49 -8.21 5.37
N SER A 57 -5.15 -8.23 5.39
CA SER A 57 -4.38 -9.46 5.62
C SER A 57 -4.68 -10.04 6.99
N ASP A 58 -4.71 -9.22 8.05
CA ASP A 58 -5.03 -9.64 9.41
C ASP A 58 -6.47 -10.19 9.54
N ALA A 59 -7.46 -9.51 8.92
CA ALA A 59 -8.82 -10.00 8.86
C ALA A 59 -8.92 -11.36 8.15
N ALA A 60 -8.24 -11.54 7.02
CA ALA A 60 -8.23 -12.82 6.31
C ALA A 60 -7.53 -13.93 7.11
N ASN A 61 -6.55 -13.59 7.94
CA ASN A 61 -5.86 -14.54 8.82
C ASN A 61 -6.70 -14.91 10.06
N SER A 62 -7.43 -13.95 10.63
CA SER A 62 -8.22 -14.12 11.86
C SER A 62 -9.60 -14.75 11.63
N MET A 63 -10.26 -14.48 10.50
CA MET A 63 -11.55 -15.11 10.14
C MET A 63 -11.46 -16.62 9.88
N LEU A 64 -10.25 -17.19 9.86
CA LEU A 64 -9.98 -18.59 9.57
C LEU A 64 -9.41 -19.37 10.76
N LEU A 65 -9.30 -18.73 11.93
CA LEU A 65 -9.05 -19.32 13.24
C LEU A 65 -10.37 -19.63 13.94
#